data_AF-W6PUY5-F1
#
_entry.id   AF-W6PUY5-F1
#
_cell.length_a   1.000
_cell.length_b   1.000
_cell.length_c   1.000
_cell.angle_alpha   90.00
_cell.angle_beta   90.00
_cell.angle_gamma   90.00
#
_symmetry.space_group_name_H-M   'P 1'
#
loop_
_entity.id
_entity.type
_entity.pdbx_description
1 polymer ?
#
loop_
_entity_poly.entity_id
_entity_poly.type
_entity_poly.pdbx_seq_one_letter_code
_entity_poly.pdbx_strand_id
1 'polypeptide(L)'
;MAAIINQLSSIARDLGALNLAMRDISLSGTDLQTLEEIAANLKDIIVVIESKTGLRKRPWMEQAWKDSEPHRLKAQSIIATVLSGGRLRNPAVFRRNMKLIYRGSPQSEFDSKDTKWRRSVVQKRCSRIQQLSPDGIVSWAIAYPPTTWGPCFMPNEIFDCLVEDIELRDRKNWPDAVCQTLSRLKDGELQGCYGLEQLVHDLENPSQ
;
A
#
# COMPACT_ATOMS: atom_id res chain seq x y z
N MET A 1 -7.75 17.74 23.52
CA MET A 1 -7.34 16.70 22.54
C MET A 1 -6.98 15.39 23.23
N ALA A 2 -5.97 15.34 24.11
CA ALA A 2 -5.60 14.11 24.82
C ALA A 2 -6.76 13.43 25.59
N ALA A 3 -7.60 14.22 26.27
CA ALA A 3 -8.79 13.70 26.96
C ALA A 3 -9.82 13.05 26.02
N ILE A 4 -10.04 13.62 24.83
CA ILE A 4 -10.96 13.10 23.82
C ILE A 4 -10.41 11.79 23.24
N ILE A 5 -9.10 11.74 22.97
CA ILE A 5 -8.44 10.52 22.46
C ILE A 5 -8.54 9.39 23.48
N ASN A 6 -8.27 9.65 24.76
CA ASN A 6 -8.40 8.64 25.82
C ASN A 6 -9.83 8.13 25.97
N GLN A 7 -10.83 9.00 25.83
CA GLN A 7 -12.25 8.61 25.83
C GLN A 7 -12.59 7.71 24.63
N LEU A 8 -12.16 8.09 23.43
CA LEU A 8 -12.37 7.28 22.22
C LEU A 8 -11.68 5.91 22.32
N SER A 9 -10.47 5.85 22.90
CA SER A 9 -9.77 4.59 23.15
C SER A 9 -10.47 3.69 24.17
N SER A 10 -11.14 4.26 25.18
CA SER A 10 -11.96 3.49 26.11
C SER A 10 -13.18 2.91 25.38
N ILE A 11 -13.91 3.75 24.64
CA ILE A 11 -15.10 3.35 23.89
C ILE A 11 -14.77 2.23 22.89
N ALA A 12 -13.64 2.33 22.17
CA ALA A 12 -13.21 1.29 21.23
C ALA A 12 -12.95 -0.05 21.93
N ARG A 13 -12.39 -0.01 23.15
CA ARG A 13 -12.16 -1.21 23.96
C ARG A 13 -13.47 -1.84 24.42
N ASP A 14 -14.41 -1.01 24.87
CA ASP A 14 -15.71 -1.45 25.36
C ASP A 14 -16.57 -2.05 24.22
N LEU A 15 -16.53 -1.44 23.02
CA LEU A 15 -17.14 -2.00 21.81
C LEU A 15 -16.51 -3.35 21.41
N GLY A 16 -15.20 -3.51 21.58
CA GLY A 16 -14.51 -4.78 21.34
C GLY A 16 -14.96 -5.89 22.29
N ALA A 17 -15.14 -5.57 23.57
CA ALA A 17 -15.68 -6.51 24.56
C ALA A 17 -17.13 -6.88 24.27
N LEU A 18 -17.96 -5.91 23.87
CA LEU A 18 -19.36 -6.14 23.50
C LEU A 18 -19.48 -7.03 22.25
N ASN A 19 -18.63 -6.83 21.24
CA ASN A 19 -18.61 -7.66 20.04
C ASN A 19 -18.34 -9.15 20.34
N LEU A 20 -17.50 -9.44 21.34
CA LEU A 20 -17.27 -10.81 21.79
C LEU A 20 -18.50 -11.38 22.51
N ALA A 21 -19.14 -10.58 23.36
CA ALA A 21 -20.35 -10.99 24.09
C ALA A 21 -21.57 -11.22 23.19
N MET A 22 -21.68 -10.50 22.07
CA MET A 22 -22.81 -10.61 21.14
C MET A 22 -22.82 -11.86 20.27
N ARG A 23 -21.71 -12.62 20.18
CA ARG A 23 -21.61 -13.80 19.29
C ARG A 23 -22.56 -14.94 19.66
N ASP A 24 -23.02 -14.99 20.91
CA ASP A 24 -23.79 -16.11 21.46
C ASP A 24 -25.23 -15.73 21.86
N ILE A 25 -25.70 -14.53 21.49
CA ILE A 25 -27.02 -14.01 21.91
C ILE A 25 -28.04 -14.17 20.78
N SER A 26 -29.19 -14.78 21.10
CA SER A 26 -30.36 -14.79 20.23
C SER A 26 -31.16 -13.50 20.45
N LEU A 27 -31.33 -12.69 19.41
CA LEU A 27 -31.96 -11.37 19.48
C LEU A 27 -33.43 -11.45 19.05
N SER A 28 -34.31 -10.72 19.74
CA SER A 28 -35.69 -10.53 19.30
C SER A 28 -35.78 -9.49 18.17
N GLY A 29 -36.90 -9.44 17.44
CA GLY A 29 -37.08 -8.48 16.33
C GLY A 29 -36.94 -7.02 16.74
N THR A 30 -37.37 -6.66 17.96
CA THR A 30 -37.23 -5.30 18.52
C THR A 30 -35.80 -4.97 18.92
N ASP A 31 -35.04 -5.97 19.41
CA ASP A 31 -33.62 -5.79 19.75
C ASP A 31 -32.79 -5.60 18.48
N LEU A 32 -33.15 -6.30 17.41
CA LEU A 32 -32.50 -6.21 16.11
C LEU A 32 -32.66 -4.81 15.50
N GLN A 33 -33.89 -4.27 15.54
CA GLN A 33 -34.14 -2.90 15.07
C GLN A 33 -33.39 -1.85 15.90
N THR A 34 -33.34 -2.03 17.22
CA THR A 34 -32.59 -1.14 18.12
C THR A 34 -31.09 -1.19 17.83
N LEU A 35 -30.55 -2.38 17.55
CA LEU A 35 -29.15 -2.56 17.15
C LEU A 35 -28.84 -1.93 15.79
N GLU A 36 -29.77 -1.96 14.84
CA GLU A 36 -29.63 -1.27 13.56
C GLU A 36 -29.54 0.26 13.73
N GLU A 37 -30.38 0.84 14.60
CA GLU A 37 -30.32 2.27 14.93
C GLU A 37 -29.00 2.66 15.62
N ILE A 38 -28.54 1.84 16.57
CA ILE A 38 -27.25 2.03 17.24
C ILE A 38 -26.11 1.94 16.21
N ALA A 39 -26.16 0.97 15.29
CA ALA A 39 -25.15 0.82 14.25
C ALA A 39 -25.13 2.02 13.28
N ALA A 40 -26.28 2.57 12.92
CA ALA A 40 -26.38 3.78 12.10
C ALA A 40 -25.73 4.99 12.80
N ASN A 41 -26.07 5.21 14.07
CA ASN A 41 -25.50 6.30 14.86
C ASN A 41 -23.97 6.17 15.02
N LEU A 42 -23.46 4.95 15.25
CA LEU A 42 -22.02 4.69 15.32
C LEU A 42 -21.32 4.99 13.99
N LYS A 43 -21.94 4.65 12.85
CA LYS A 43 -21.41 5.00 11.52
C LYS A 43 -21.31 6.51 11.33
N ASP A 44 -22.34 7.27 11.72
CA ASP A 44 -22.31 8.74 11.63
C ASP A 44 -21.21 9.35 12.50
N ILE A 45 -21.01 8.82 13.71
CA ILE A 45 -19.93 9.25 14.60
C ILE A 45 -18.56 8.96 13.98
N ILE A 46 -18.38 7.78 13.36
CA ILE A 46 -17.16 7.42 12.64
C ILE A 46 -16.90 8.41 11.50
N VAL A 47 -17.93 8.77 10.72
CA VAL A 47 -17.81 9.78 9.63
C VAL A 47 -17.34 11.14 10.17
N VAL A 48 -17.83 11.56 11.33
CA VAL A 48 -17.37 12.81 11.98
C VAL A 48 -15.91 12.70 12.43
N ILE A 49 -15.50 11.57 13.02
CA ILE A 49 -14.11 11.32 13.43
C ILE A 49 -13.20 11.34 12.19
N GLU A 50 -13.56 10.63 11.13
CA GLU A 50 -12.83 10.60 9.85
C GLU A 50 -12.73 11.98 9.20
N SER A 51 -13.78 12.80 9.28
CA SER A 51 -13.75 14.17 8.79
C SER A 51 -12.76 15.07 9.55
N LYS A 52 -12.58 14.83 10.86
CA LYS A 52 -11.67 15.58 11.73
C LYS A 52 -10.22 15.09 11.65
N THR A 53 -10.01 13.80 11.39
CA THR A 53 -8.67 13.22 11.19
C THR A 53 -8.15 13.43 9.76
N GLY A 54 -8.98 13.99 8.87
CA GLY A 54 -8.66 14.15 7.45
C GLY A 54 -8.76 12.83 6.64
N LEU A 55 -9.26 11.77 7.27
CA LEU A 55 -9.41 10.43 6.71
C LEU A 55 -10.73 10.21 5.96
N ARG A 56 -11.57 11.24 5.77
CA ARG A 56 -12.81 11.14 5.01
C ARG A 56 -12.48 10.56 3.62
N LYS A 57 -12.69 9.26 3.44
CA LYS A 57 -12.53 8.57 2.16
C LYS A 57 -13.55 9.21 1.23
N ARG A 58 -13.06 10.02 0.30
CA ARG A 58 -13.91 10.85 -0.54
C ARG A 58 -14.67 9.90 -1.49
N PRO A 59 -15.94 10.15 -1.87
CA PRO A 59 -16.72 9.21 -2.72
C PRO A 59 -16.02 8.77 -4.02
N TRP A 60 -15.10 9.58 -4.56
CA TRP A 60 -14.26 9.20 -5.69
C TRP A 60 -13.20 8.15 -5.35
N MET A 61 -12.81 7.98 -4.08
CA MET A 61 -11.97 6.87 -3.61
C MET A 61 -12.72 5.54 -3.62
N GLU A 62 -14.05 5.50 -3.45
CA GLU A 62 -14.80 4.24 -3.60
C GLU A 62 -14.78 3.75 -5.05
N GLN A 63 -15.03 4.66 -6.00
CA GLN A 63 -14.94 4.33 -7.42
C GLN A 63 -13.50 4.00 -7.82
N ALA A 64 -12.50 4.77 -7.38
CA ALA A 64 -11.10 4.46 -7.61
C ALA A 64 -10.69 3.11 -6.97
N TRP A 65 -11.20 2.79 -5.79
CA TRP A 65 -10.96 1.50 -5.13
C TRP A 65 -11.54 0.34 -5.94
N LYS A 66 -12.76 0.51 -6.45
CA LYS A 66 -13.41 -0.45 -7.35
C LYS A 66 -12.65 -0.59 -8.66
N ASP A 67 -12.28 0.51 -9.30
CA ASP A 67 -11.52 0.52 -10.56
C ASP A 67 -10.10 -0.03 -10.39
N SER A 68 -9.53 0.08 -9.19
CA SER A 68 -8.23 -0.49 -8.87
C SER A 68 -8.27 -2.01 -8.64
N GLU A 69 -9.44 -2.61 -8.41
CA GLU A 69 -9.58 -4.03 -8.05
C GLU A 69 -8.86 -4.99 -9.01
N PRO A 70 -8.96 -4.87 -10.35
CA PRO A 70 -8.24 -5.75 -11.27
C PRO A 70 -6.72 -5.66 -11.10
N HIS A 71 -6.20 -4.47 -10.77
CA HIS A 71 -4.78 -4.25 -10.53
C HIS A 71 -4.34 -4.85 -9.19
N ARG A 72 -5.16 -4.73 -8.14
CA ARG A 72 -4.89 -5.31 -6.80
C ARG A 72 -4.92 -6.83 -6.82
N LEU A 73 -5.92 -7.43 -7.46
CA LEU A 73 -6.03 -8.88 -7.62
C LEU A 73 -4.85 -9.45 -8.44
N LYS A 74 -4.48 -8.78 -9.54
CA LYS A 74 -3.32 -9.17 -10.34
C LYS A 74 -2.02 -9.09 -9.53
N ALA A 75 -1.83 -8.01 -8.77
CA ALA A 75 -0.67 -7.85 -7.89
C ALA A 75 -0.59 -8.98 -6.85
N GLN A 76 -1.70 -9.27 -6.18
CA GLN A 76 -1.79 -10.37 -5.21
C GLN A 76 -1.42 -11.71 -5.84
N SER A 77 -1.96 -12.02 -7.02
CA SER A 77 -1.66 -13.26 -7.75
C SER A 77 -0.18 -13.36 -8.11
N ILE A 78 0.43 -12.27 -8.61
CA ILE A 78 1.86 -12.25 -8.97
C ILE A 78 2.72 -12.45 -7.72
N ILE A 79 2.45 -11.73 -6.64
CA ILE A 79 3.21 -11.84 -5.38
C ILE A 79 3.07 -13.25 -4.81
N ALA A 80 1.85 -13.79 -4.72
CA ALA A 80 1.61 -15.15 -4.23
C ALA A 80 2.33 -16.22 -5.08
N THR A 81 2.42 -16.02 -6.40
CA THR A 81 3.17 -16.90 -7.29
C THR A 81 4.67 -16.83 -7.02
N VAL A 82 5.22 -15.64 -6.73
CA VAL A 82 6.65 -15.50 -6.37
C VAL A 82 6.92 -16.17 -5.03
N LEU A 83 6.08 -15.95 -4.03
CA LEU A 83 6.23 -16.54 -2.69
C LEU A 83 6.14 -18.07 -2.72
N SER A 84 5.14 -18.63 -3.41
CA SER A 84 4.96 -20.09 -3.48
C SER A 84 5.94 -20.77 -4.44
N GLY A 85 6.28 -20.12 -5.56
CA GLY A 85 7.17 -20.68 -6.58
C GLY A 85 8.66 -20.45 -6.32
N GLY A 86 9.02 -19.62 -5.34
CA GLY A 86 10.40 -19.32 -4.97
C GLY A 86 11.22 -18.55 -6.02
N ARG A 87 10.58 -18.04 -7.09
CA ARG A 87 11.27 -17.41 -8.23
C ARG A 87 10.57 -16.17 -8.75
N LEU A 88 11.36 -15.19 -9.17
CA LEU A 88 10.87 -14.02 -9.89
C LEU A 88 10.46 -14.40 -11.31
N ARG A 89 9.17 -14.27 -11.64
CA ARG A 89 8.66 -14.56 -13.00
C ARG A 89 9.28 -13.63 -14.05
N ASN A 90 9.57 -12.39 -13.68
CA ASN A 90 10.23 -11.42 -14.56
C ASN A 90 11.29 -10.62 -13.79
N PRO A 91 12.51 -11.17 -13.63
CA PRO A 91 13.60 -10.49 -12.91
C PRO A 91 13.98 -9.14 -13.54
N ALA A 92 13.85 -9.01 -14.87
CA ALA A 92 14.17 -7.77 -15.57
C ALA A 92 13.20 -6.64 -15.22
N VAL A 93 11.90 -6.93 -15.04
CA VAL A 93 10.92 -5.94 -14.59
C VAL A 93 11.19 -5.52 -13.15
N PHE A 94 11.40 -6.49 -12.25
CA PHE A 94 11.75 -6.21 -10.85
C PHE A 94 12.97 -5.30 -10.76
N ARG A 95 14.05 -5.65 -11.46
CA ARG A 95 15.28 -4.86 -11.54
C ARG A 95 15.04 -3.44 -12.06
N ARG A 96 14.28 -3.27 -13.14
CA ARG A 96 13.94 -1.94 -13.69
C ARG A 96 13.13 -1.11 -12.70
N ASN A 97 12.21 -1.73 -11.98
CA ASN A 97 11.43 -1.06 -10.95
C ASN A 97 12.31 -0.57 -9.80
N MET A 98 13.18 -1.42 -9.26
CA MET A 98 14.11 -1.01 -8.20
C MET A 98 15.00 0.16 -8.64
N LYS A 99 15.53 0.10 -9.86
CA LYS A 99 16.31 1.22 -10.43
C LYS A 99 15.48 2.49 -10.55
N LEU A 100 14.25 2.39 -11.05
CA LEU A 100 13.38 3.55 -11.21
C LEU A 100 13.00 4.16 -9.86
N ILE A 101 12.67 3.33 -8.87
CA ILE A 101 12.33 3.77 -7.51
C ILE A 101 13.48 4.60 -6.94
N TYR A 102 14.71 4.09 -6.97
CA TYR A 102 15.83 4.71 -6.26
C TYR A 102 16.63 5.76 -7.04
N ARG A 103 16.72 5.63 -8.37
CA ARG A 103 17.44 6.61 -9.20
C ARG A 103 16.54 7.56 -9.97
N GLY A 104 15.26 7.28 -10.06
CA GLY A 104 14.36 8.01 -10.93
C GLY A 104 14.64 7.76 -12.42
N SER A 105 13.93 8.51 -13.25
CA SER A 105 14.09 8.46 -14.71
C SER A 105 15.16 9.46 -15.17
N PRO A 106 16.12 9.08 -16.04
CA PRO A 106 17.12 10.02 -16.55
C PRO A 106 16.43 11.18 -17.29
N GLN A 107 16.75 12.42 -16.93
CA GLN A 107 16.19 13.59 -17.59
C GLN A 107 16.98 13.94 -18.86
N SER A 108 16.29 14.36 -19.91
CA SER A 108 16.91 14.93 -21.11
C SER A 108 16.43 16.36 -21.31
N GLU A 109 17.34 17.26 -21.66
CA GLU A 109 17.01 18.66 -21.98
C GLU A 109 16.06 18.73 -23.19
N PHE A 110 16.20 17.79 -24.12
CA PHE A 110 15.40 17.64 -25.34
C PHE A 110 14.04 16.97 -25.12
N ASP A 111 13.70 16.56 -23.89
CA ASP A 111 12.37 16.03 -23.61
C ASP A 111 11.30 17.11 -23.88
N SER A 112 10.21 16.70 -24.53
CA SER A 112 9.04 17.54 -24.74
C SER A 112 8.41 17.95 -23.41
N LYS A 113 7.58 18.99 -23.41
CA LYS A 113 6.83 19.41 -22.22
C LYS A 113 5.98 18.28 -21.63
N ASP A 114 5.34 17.48 -22.49
CA ASP A 114 4.55 16.31 -22.07
C ASP A 114 5.44 15.25 -21.41
N THR A 115 6.58 14.92 -22.04
CA THR A 115 7.53 13.95 -21.49
C THR A 115 8.06 14.40 -20.12
N LYS A 116 8.42 15.68 -19.98
CA LYS A 116 8.87 16.25 -18.70
C LYS A 116 7.78 16.17 -17.62
N TRP A 117 6.52 16.48 -17.97
CA TRP A 117 5.39 16.36 -17.06
C TRP A 117 5.16 14.90 -16.61
N ARG A 118 5.13 13.95 -17.55
CA ARG A 118 4.95 12.51 -17.23
C ARG A 118 6.07 12.00 -16.33
N ARG A 119 7.32 12.38 -16.58
CA ARG A 119 8.46 12.02 -15.73
C ARG A 119 8.33 12.63 -14.33
N SER A 120 7.87 13.88 -14.22
CA SER A 120 7.62 14.52 -12.91
C SER A 120 6.59 13.76 -12.08
N VAL A 121 5.50 13.29 -12.71
CA VAL A 121 4.50 12.44 -12.03
C VAL A 121 5.13 11.13 -11.56
N VAL A 122 5.86 10.43 -12.43
CA VAL A 122 6.54 9.17 -12.06
C VAL A 122 7.56 9.39 -10.94
N GLN A 123 8.29 10.52 -10.95
CA GLN A 123 9.25 10.85 -9.90
C GLN A 123 8.57 11.02 -8.55
N LYS A 124 7.43 11.74 -8.49
CA LYS A 124 6.63 11.87 -7.27
C LYS A 124 6.14 10.51 -6.76
N ARG A 125 5.73 9.62 -7.67
CA ARG A 125 5.35 8.25 -7.34
C ARG A 125 6.51 7.45 -6.75
N CYS A 126 7.70 7.56 -7.33
CA CYS A 126 8.90 6.92 -6.79
C CYS A 126 9.18 7.39 -5.35
N SER A 127 9.12 8.69 -5.09
CA SER A 127 9.26 9.23 -3.74
C SER A 127 8.20 8.69 -2.78
N ARG A 128 6.95 8.54 -3.24
CA ARG A 128 5.87 7.95 -2.43
C ARG A 128 6.09 6.46 -2.15
N ILE A 129 6.54 5.69 -3.14
CA ILE A 129 6.86 4.26 -3.00
C ILE A 129 8.01 4.06 -2.02
N GLN A 130 9.04 4.92 -2.03
CA GLN A 130 10.15 4.85 -1.07
C GLN A 130 9.72 5.05 0.39
N GLN A 131 8.52 5.55 0.66
CA GLN A 131 7.97 5.72 2.00
C GLN A 131 7.19 4.49 2.49
N LEU A 132 7.04 3.46 1.65
CA LEU A 132 6.44 2.19 2.05
C LEU A 132 7.38 1.39 2.95
N SER A 133 6.82 0.38 3.64
CA SER A 133 7.60 -0.65 4.30
C SER A 133 8.55 -1.36 3.31
N PRO A 134 9.64 -1.99 3.80
CA PRO A 134 10.52 -2.81 2.97
C PRO A 134 9.75 -3.84 2.12
N ASP A 135 8.79 -4.52 2.74
CA ASP A 135 7.89 -5.47 2.07
C ASP A 135 7.00 -4.80 1.03
N GLY A 136 6.48 -3.59 1.31
CA GLY A 136 5.69 -2.80 0.38
C GLY A 136 6.47 -2.39 -0.86
N ILE A 137 7.72 -1.94 -0.69
CA ILE A 137 8.62 -1.58 -1.80
C ILE A 137 8.88 -2.78 -2.71
N VAL A 138 9.24 -3.93 -2.13
CA VAL A 138 9.51 -5.16 -2.89
C VAL A 138 8.24 -5.66 -3.58
N SER A 139 7.12 -5.67 -2.87
CA SER A 139 5.81 -6.06 -3.43
C SER A 139 5.44 -5.19 -4.63
N TRP A 140 5.59 -3.87 -4.52
CA TRP A 140 5.33 -2.92 -5.61
C TRP A 140 6.22 -3.20 -6.81
N ALA A 141 7.52 -3.37 -6.57
CA ALA A 141 8.50 -3.62 -7.62
C ALA A 141 8.27 -4.96 -8.35
N ILE A 142 7.66 -5.95 -7.69
CA ILE A 142 7.26 -7.22 -8.31
C ILE A 142 5.96 -7.07 -9.11
N ALA A 143 4.97 -6.39 -8.54
CA ALA A 143 3.60 -6.41 -9.04
C ALA A 143 3.34 -5.48 -10.23
N TYR A 144 3.92 -4.28 -10.22
CA TYR A 144 3.52 -3.21 -11.15
C TYR A 144 4.67 -2.83 -12.08
N PRO A 145 4.63 -3.18 -13.38
CA PRO A 145 5.68 -2.81 -14.33
C PRO A 145 5.83 -1.29 -14.48
N PRO A 146 7.04 -0.76 -14.74
CA PRO A 146 7.26 0.70 -14.76
C PRO A 146 6.45 1.42 -15.85
N THR A 147 6.11 0.71 -16.93
CA THR A 147 5.30 1.22 -18.04
C THR A 147 3.88 1.61 -17.62
N THR A 148 3.36 1.04 -16.52
CA THR A 148 2.01 1.34 -16.04
C THR A 148 1.99 2.51 -15.07
N TRP A 149 3.13 3.06 -14.66
CA TRP A 149 3.19 4.10 -13.63
C TRP A 149 2.96 5.51 -14.19
N GLY A 150 2.80 5.65 -15.50
CA GLY A 150 2.49 6.94 -16.12
C GLY A 150 1.07 7.41 -15.80
N PRO A 151 0.82 8.74 -15.76
CA PRO A 151 -0.50 9.30 -15.43
C PRO A 151 -1.61 8.87 -16.40
N CYS A 152 -1.28 8.52 -17.65
CA CYS A 152 -2.24 8.05 -18.65
C CYS A 152 -2.69 6.59 -18.43
N PHE A 153 -1.91 5.79 -17.70
CA PHE A 153 -2.19 4.36 -17.49
C PHE A 153 -2.69 4.06 -16.09
N MET A 154 -2.22 4.84 -15.13
CA MET A 154 -2.62 4.75 -13.73
C MET A 154 -2.88 6.17 -13.28
N PRO A 155 -4.16 6.60 -13.19
CA PRO A 155 -4.53 7.86 -12.56
C PRO A 155 -4.00 7.95 -11.13
N ASN A 156 -3.91 9.15 -10.56
CA ASN A 156 -3.35 9.33 -9.22
C ASN A 156 -4.21 8.64 -8.15
N GLU A 157 -5.52 8.68 -8.33
CA GLU A 157 -6.49 8.06 -7.44
C GLU A 157 -6.30 6.54 -7.40
N ILE A 158 -6.07 5.93 -8.57
CA ILE A 158 -5.73 4.50 -8.66
C ILE A 158 -4.38 4.24 -8.00
N PHE A 159 -3.36 5.04 -8.30
CA PHE A 159 -2.03 4.89 -7.68
C PHE A 159 -2.13 4.92 -6.15
N ASP A 160 -2.86 5.86 -5.58
CA ASP A 160 -3.06 5.99 -4.13
C ASP A 160 -3.75 4.75 -3.55
N CYS A 161 -4.81 4.24 -4.19
CA CYS A 161 -5.46 2.98 -3.78
C CYS A 161 -4.50 1.78 -3.83
N LEU A 162 -3.64 1.68 -4.84
CA LEU A 162 -2.68 0.58 -4.97
C LEU A 162 -1.56 0.67 -3.92
N VAL A 163 -1.11 1.87 -3.60
CA VAL A 163 -0.13 2.12 -2.54
C VAL A 163 -0.71 1.71 -1.18
N GLU A 164 -1.97 2.03 -0.92
CA GLU A 164 -2.66 1.59 0.31
C GLU A 164 -2.82 0.07 0.36
N ASP A 165 -3.30 -0.57 -0.70
CA ASP A 165 -3.52 -2.04 -0.73
C ASP A 165 -2.24 -2.86 -0.60
N ILE A 166 -1.12 -2.37 -1.16
CA ILE A 166 0.13 -3.14 -1.15
C ILE A 166 0.85 -3.10 0.20
N GLU A 167 0.68 -2.00 0.94
CA GLU A 167 1.28 -1.78 2.25
C GLU A 167 0.57 -2.57 3.35
N LEU A 168 -0.75 -2.78 3.20
CA LEU A 168 -1.61 -3.50 4.16
C LEU A 168 -1.36 -5.01 4.25
N ARG A 169 -0.20 -5.50 3.81
CA ARG A 169 0.07 -6.95 3.70
C ARG A 169 1.15 -7.33 4.70
N ASP A 170 0.83 -8.34 5.51
CA ASP A 170 1.72 -8.97 6.49
C ASP A 170 3.17 -9.15 5.98
N ARG A 171 4.11 -9.25 6.93
CA ARG A 171 5.52 -9.55 6.65
C ARG A 171 5.64 -10.73 5.70
N LYS A 172 6.50 -10.60 4.68
CA LYS A 172 6.70 -11.64 3.68
C LYS A 172 8.08 -12.26 3.85
N ASN A 173 8.11 -13.58 3.84
CA ASN A 173 9.36 -14.33 3.69
C ASN A 173 9.72 -14.35 2.20
N TRP A 174 10.49 -13.36 1.76
CA TRP A 174 10.88 -13.25 0.35
C TRP A 174 11.82 -14.40 -0.05
N PRO A 175 11.61 -15.04 -1.23
CA PRO A 175 12.51 -16.06 -1.72
C PRO A 175 13.91 -15.52 -2.02
N ASP A 176 14.92 -16.39 -1.94
CA ASP A 176 16.31 -16.06 -2.24
C ASP A 176 16.51 -15.36 -3.58
N ALA A 177 15.70 -15.70 -4.60
CA ALA A 177 15.76 -15.05 -5.90
C ALA A 177 15.54 -13.53 -5.84
N VAL A 178 14.68 -13.07 -4.90
CA VAL A 178 14.44 -11.65 -4.64
C VAL A 178 15.66 -11.04 -3.95
N CYS A 179 16.10 -11.64 -2.83
CA CYS A 179 17.22 -11.16 -2.03
C CYS A 179 18.54 -11.10 -2.83
N GLN A 180 18.82 -12.12 -3.64
CA GLN A 180 19.97 -12.16 -4.54
C GLN A 180 19.90 -11.06 -5.61
N THR A 181 18.71 -10.79 -6.15
CA THR A 181 18.56 -9.72 -7.14
C THR A 181 18.79 -8.34 -6.52
N LEU A 182 18.30 -8.12 -5.30
CA LEU A 182 18.54 -6.89 -4.54
C LEU A 182 20.03 -6.72 -4.19
N SER A 183 20.69 -7.79 -3.75
CA SER A 183 22.13 -7.77 -3.46
C SER A 183 22.96 -7.43 -4.69
N ARG A 184 22.69 -8.07 -5.85
CA ARG A 184 23.36 -7.75 -7.13
C ARG A 184 23.13 -6.31 -7.58
N LEU A 185 21.96 -5.75 -7.31
CA LEU A 185 21.67 -4.36 -7.59
C LEU A 185 22.47 -3.43 -6.68
N LYS A 186 22.47 -3.71 -5.37
CA LYS A 186 23.23 -2.99 -4.35
C LYS A 186 24.72 -2.97 -4.67
N ASP A 187 25.31 -4.12 -5.00
CA ASP A 187 26.76 -4.25 -5.20
C ASP A 187 27.22 -3.86 -6.62
N GLY A 188 26.28 -3.65 -7.54
CA GLY A 188 26.58 -3.36 -8.93
C GLY A 188 25.94 -2.05 -9.39
N GLU A 189 24.81 -2.16 -10.05
CA GLU A 189 24.25 -1.03 -10.77
C GLU A 189 23.79 0.12 -9.90
N LEU A 190 23.44 -0.13 -8.64
CA LEU A 190 22.95 0.85 -7.67
C LEU A 190 23.92 1.00 -6.50
N GLN A 191 25.21 0.70 -6.69
CA GLN A 191 26.24 0.90 -5.68
C GLN A 191 26.27 2.33 -5.14
N GLY A 192 26.37 2.45 -3.81
CA GLY A 192 26.34 3.72 -3.08
C GLY A 192 24.93 4.33 -2.94
N CYS A 193 23.88 3.61 -3.34
CA CYS A 193 22.51 4.06 -3.12
C CYS A 193 22.05 3.69 -1.71
N TYR A 194 22.19 4.64 -0.79
CA TYR A 194 21.83 4.48 0.62
C TYR A 194 20.40 3.92 0.83
N GLY A 195 19.42 4.39 0.04
CA GLY A 195 18.04 3.92 0.16
C GLY A 195 17.85 2.43 -0.18
N LEU A 196 18.63 1.90 -1.13
CA LEU A 196 18.61 0.47 -1.45
C LEU A 196 19.41 -0.35 -0.43
N GLU A 197 20.54 0.19 0.05
CA GLU A 197 21.35 -0.45 1.09
C GLU A 197 20.53 -0.62 2.38
N GLN A 198 19.79 0.43 2.79
CA GLN A 198 18.87 0.38 3.92
C GLN A 198 17.76 -0.66 3.69
N LEU A 199 17.16 -0.70 2.49
CA LEU A 199 16.13 -1.69 2.18
C LEU A 199 16.64 -3.13 2.35
N VAL A 200 17.82 -3.43 1.81
CA VAL A 200 18.43 -4.77 1.92
C VAL A 200 18.69 -5.11 3.38
N HIS A 201 19.26 -4.16 4.13
CA HIS A 201 19.50 -4.33 5.57
C HIS A 201 18.21 -4.61 6.35
N ASP A 202 17.13 -3.88 6.09
CA ASP A 202 15.85 -4.02 6.82
C ASP A 202 15.12 -5.32 6.50
N LEU A 203 15.31 -5.86 5.29
CA LEU A 203 14.79 -7.17 4.91
C LEU A 203 15.58 -8.32 5.54
N GLU A 204 16.89 -8.15 5.75
CA GLU A 204 17.76 -9.13 6.41
C GLU A 204 17.64 -9.08 7.94
N ASN A 205 17.41 -7.90 8.51
CA ASN A 205 17.34 -7.65 9.95
C ASN A 205 16.01 -6.98 10.30
N PRO A 206 14.88 -7.71 10.19
CA PRO A 206 13.59 -7.13 10.50
C PRO A 206 13.52 -6.80 12.00
N SER A 207 13.48 -5.50 12.33
CA SER A 207 13.31 -5.03 13.71
C SER A 207 12.16 -5.78 14.37
N GLN A 208 12.42 -6.42 15.52
CA GLN A 208 11.45 -7.22 16.28
C GLN A 208 10.24 -6.38 16.70
#